data_AF-A0AA88W080-F1
#
_entry.id   AF-A0AA88W080-F1
#
_cell.length_a   1.000
_cell.length_b   1.000
_cell.length_c   1.000
_cell.angle_alpha   90.00
_cell.angle_beta   90.00
_cell.angle_gamma   90.00
#
_symmetry.space_group_name_H-M   'P 1'
#
loop_
_entity.id
_entity.type
_entity.pdbx_description
1 polymer ?
#
loop_
_entity_poly.entity_id
_entity_poly.type
_entity_poly.pdbx_seq_one_letter_code
_entity_poly.pdbx_strand_id
1 'polypeptide(L)'
;MLGRSSFSRPVSFRPENLGQNALAMIGNLCFTIFVLGVLIFTIIAATYEPEDPLFHPSTKITSFLSSTSNATFKSDSSVVRTGEDFMAANQTAFATFINITDVGATPMSVGEALECEGEVDKPIDCTDPEVFHVMMKAAIEHFKDIHFYKFGKPVRGSNDSSCHMAWRFRPKEGKTAAFYKDYRSFVVSRSENCTLRVVRIGDYHSGGNARKRKKNQKPGFEKPPPKESQEVATLPVVGEVVNDSLPVVESEGSFDHGKYLLYTGGGDRCKSMDHYLWSFMCALGEAQYLNRTLVMDLSICLSSIYTSSGQDEEGKDFRFYFDFEHLKESASVLDQGQFWSDWNKWHRKDGLGLYLVEDFRVTPAKLAGVKDTLIMRKFGSVEPDNYWYRVCEGEAESVVQRPWHMIWKSRRLMDIVSAIASKMNWDFDSVHVVRGEKARNRDLWPNLATDTSPESILSTLQDKIEDGRNLYIATDEPDTSFFDPLKDKYSTHFLHEYKDLWDENSEWYADTTKLNNGVPVEFDGYMRASVDTEVFLRGKKQMETFNDLTRDCKDGVNTCSSAS
;
A
#
# COMPACT_ATOMS: atom_id res chain seq x y z
N MET A 1 59.06 -48.09 12.02
CA MET A 1 59.08 -49.57 12.07
C MET A 1 57.63 -50.05 11.96
N LEU A 2 57.38 -50.95 11.01
CA LEU A 2 56.10 -51.64 10.80
C LEU A 2 55.80 -52.64 11.93
N GLY A 3 54.51 -52.90 12.19
CA GLY A 3 54.03 -54.08 12.93
C GLY A 3 52.57 -53.93 13.35
N ARG A 4 51.61 -54.23 12.47
CA ARG A 4 50.87 -55.51 12.33
C ARG A 4 49.64 -55.65 13.25
N SER A 5 48.50 -55.73 12.56
CA SER A 5 47.17 -56.16 12.98
C SER A 5 47.12 -57.52 13.68
N SER A 6 46.18 -57.67 14.62
CA SER A 6 45.61 -58.98 14.98
C SER A 6 44.10 -58.87 15.12
N PHE A 7 43.42 -59.66 14.28
CA PHE A 7 41.98 -59.88 14.23
C PHE A 7 41.50 -60.65 15.48
N SER A 8 40.41 -60.22 16.11
CA SER A 8 39.62 -61.04 17.03
C SER A 8 38.19 -61.22 16.51
N ARG A 9 37.75 -62.48 16.47
CA ARG A 9 36.50 -63.03 15.93
C ARG A 9 35.22 -62.46 16.58
N PRO A 10 34.08 -62.45 15.88
CA PRO A 10 32.79 -62.09 16.47
C PRO A 10 32.26 -63.23 17.36
N VAL A 11 31.86 -62.89 18.59
CA VAL A 11 31.13 -63.78 19.49
C VAL A 11 29.71 -63.93 18.94
N SER A 12 29.39 -65.14 18.50
CA SER A 12 28.04 -65.57 18.11
C SER A 12 27.14 -65.57 19.35
N PHE A 13 26.16 -64.66 19.40
CA PHE A 13 25.06 -64.71 20.36
C PHE A 13 24.06 -65.78 19.89
N ARG A 14 23.99 -66.91 20.61
CA ARG A 14 22.93 -67.91 20.45
C ARG A 14 21.70 -67.50 21.29
N PRO A 15 20.50 -67.36 20.69
CA PRO A 15 19.30 -66.85 21.36
C PRO A 15 18.50 -67.94 22.08
N GLU A 16 19.13 -68.98 22.62
CA GLU A 16 18.43 -70.17 23.12
C GLU A 16 18.26 -70.22 24.65
N ASN A 17 18.65 -69.17 25.38
CA ASN A 17 18.49 -69.08 26.83
C ASN A 17 17.82 -67.77 27.31
N LEU A 18 16.95 -67.17 26.51
CA LEU A 18 16.06 -66.10 27.00
C LEU A 18 14.69 -66.72 27.33
N GLY A 19 14.46 -67.01 28.61
CA GLY A 19 13.21 -67.61 29.09
C GLY A 19 11.98 -66.77 28.71
N GLN A 20 10.83 -67.43 28.51
CA GLN A 20 9.54 -66.84 28.10
C GLN A 20 9.16 -65.56 28.86
N ASN A 21 9.57 -65.43 30.13
CA ASN A 21 9.32 -64.24 30.95
C ASN A 21 10.09 -62.99 30.48
N ALA A 22 11.29 -63.15 29.91
CA ALA A 22 12.06 -62.04 29.35
C ALA A 22 11.44 -61.54 28.04
N LEU A 23 10.95 -62.46 27.18
CA LEU A 23 10.23 -62.11 25.96
C LEU A 23 8.88 -61.44 26.26
N ALA A 24 8.16 -61.89 27.28
CA ALA A 24 6.92 -61.25 27.72
C ALA A 24 7.15 -59.85 28.31
N MET A 25 8.24 -59.66 29.08
CA MET A 25 8.58 -58.35 29.64
C MET A 25 9.05 -57.37 28.56
N ILE A 26 9.84 -57.83 27.58
CA ILE A 26 10.24 -57.04 26.41
C ILE A 26 9.01 -56.71 25.56
N GLY A 27 8.11 -57.68 25.34
CA GLY A 27 6.85 -57.46 24.63
C GLY A 27 5.96 -56.42 25.29
N ASN A 28 5.78 -56.49 26.61
CA ASN A 28 5.01 -55.50 27.37
C ASN A 28 5.68 -54.11 27.38
N LEU A 29 7.01 -54.05 27.41
CA LEU A 29 7.75 -52.79 27.32
C LEU A 29 7.62 -52.16 25.92
N CYS A 30 7.75 -52.95 24.85
CA CYS A 30 7.55 -52.47 23.49
C CYS A 30 6.10 -52.06 23.23
N PHE A 31 5.13 -52.80 23.77
CA PHE A 31 3.71 -52.46 23.66
C PHE A 31 3.37 -51.18 24.41
N THR A 32 3.91 -50.98 25.61
CA THR A 32 3.71 -49.72 26.37
C THR A 32 4.33 -48.53 25.66
N ILE A 33 5.54 -48.66 25.10
CA ILE A 33 6.16 -47.60 24.28
C ILE A 33 5.34 -47.32 23.03
N PHE A 34 4.80 -48.35 22.36
CA PHE A 34 3.94 -48.20 21.19
C PHE A 34 2.65 -47.44 21.54
N VAL A 35 1.98 -47.80 22.64
CA VAL A 35 0.76 -47.12 23.10
C VAL A 35 1.05 -45.66 23.45
N LEU A 36 2.16 -45.38 24.13
CA LEU A 36 2.59 -44.01 24.44
C LEU A 36 2.90 -43.21 23.16
N GLY A 37 3.55 -43.84 22.19
CA GLY A 37 3.83 -43.24 20.88
C GLY A 37 2.55 -42.91 20.11
N VAL A 38 1.59 -43.83 20.06
CA VAL A 38 0.28 -43.58 19.43
C VAL A 38 -0.47 -42.46 20.14
N LEU A 39 -0.42 -42.40 21.47
CA LEU A 39 -1.10 -41.38 22.27
C LEU A 39 -0.48 -39.98 22.08
N ILE A 40 0.86 -39.90 22.03
CA ILE A 40 1.57 -38.67 21.66
C ILE A 40 1.23 -38.26 20.23
N PHE A 41 1.22 -39.21 19.27
CA PHE A 41 0.92 -38.90 17.88
C PHE A 41 -0.54 -38.47 17.68
N THR A 42 -1.48 -39.01 18.44
CA THR A 42 -2.89 -38.56 18.42
C THR A 42 -3.07 -37.20 19.08
N ILE A 43 -2.34 -36.88 20.15
CA ILE A 43 -2.32 -35.53 20.73
C ILE A 43 -1.71 -34.55 19.73
N ILE A 44 -0.58 -34.89 19.09
CA ILE A 44 0.02 -34.07 18.03
C ILE A 44 -1.01 -33.92 16.91
N ALA A 45 -1.55 -34.98 16.33
CA ALA A 45 -2.53 -34.87 15.24
C ALA A 45 -3.81 -34.11 15.62
N ALA A 46 -4.25 -34.13 16.88
CA ALA A 46 -5.42 -33.38 17.35
C ALA A 46 -5.11 -31.90 17.68
N THR A 47 -3.84 -31.56 17.93
CA THR A 47 -3.37 -30.19 18.20
C THR A 47 -2.63 -29.57 17.01
N TYR A 48 -2.30 -30.37 16.01
CA TYR A 48 -1.63 -29.99 14.79
C TYR A 48 -2.67 -29.52 13.80
N GLU A 49 -2.92 -28.22 13.80
CA GLU A 49 -3.48 -27.54 12.63
C GLU A 49 -2.44 -27.67 11.50
N PRO A 50 -2.74 -28.35 10.39
CA PRO A 50 -1.81 -28.40 9.27
C PRO A 50 -1.65 -26.98 8.73
N GLU A 51 -0.44 -26.41 8.85
CA GLU A 51 -0.06 -25.22 8.11
C GLU A 51 -0.17 -25.55 6.61
N ASP A 52 -1.22 -25.02 5.98
CA ASP A 52 -1.50 -25.19 4.56
C ASP A 52 -0.45 -24.40 3.75
N PRO A 53 0.50 -25.05 3.04
CA PRO A 53 1.70 -24.39 2.50
C PRO A 53 1.43 -23.39 1.38
N LEU A 54 0.18 -23.25 0.95
CA LEU A 54 -0.18 -22.57 -0.29
C LEU A 54 -0.70 -21.14 -0.11
N PHE A 55 -1.02 -20.72 1.13
CA PHE A 55 -1.54 -19.38 1.41
C PHE A 55 -1.06 -18.84 2.75
N HIS A 56 0.24 -18.54 2.88
CA HIS A 56 0.72 -17.64 3.93
C HIS A 56 1.08 -16.26 3.36
N PRO A 57 0.41 -15.17 3.79
CA PRO A 57 1.07 -13.87 3.82
C PRO A 57 2.28 -13.99 4.76
N SER A 58 3.43 -13.45 4.35
CA SER A 58 4.72 -13.74 5.00
C SER A 58 4.68 -13.56 6.52
N THR A 59 5.29 -14.48 7.26
CA THR A 59 5.37 -14.51 8.74
C THR A 59 5.97 -13.25 9.37
N LYS A 60 6.67 -12.41 8.60
CA LYS A 60 7.10 -11.06 9.03
C LYS A 60 5.95 -10.07 9.16
N ILE A 61 4.91 -10.18 8.33
CA ILE A 61 3.74 -9.30 8.30
C ILE A 61 2.86 -9.54 9.52
N THR A 62 2.66 -10.80 9.91
CA THR A 62 1.84 -11.16 11.07
C THR A 62 2.46 -10.66 12.38
N SER A 63 3.79 -10.69 12.53
CA SER A 63 4.43 -10.20 13.77
C SER A 63 4.24 -8.69 14.02
N PHE A 64 4.09 -7.88 12.96
CA PHE A 64 3.86 -6.44 13.05
C PHE A 64 2.36 -6.09 13.13
N LEU A 65 1.52 -6.78 12.35
CA LEU A 65 0.06 -6.60 12.37
C LEU A 65 -0.61 -7.20 13.63
N SER A 66 0.03 -8.19 14.24
CA SER A 66 -0.37 -8.83 15.51
C SER A 66 0.48 -8.35 16.69
N SER A 67 1.25 -7.27 16.53
CA SER A 67 2.07 -6.71 17.60
C SER A 67 1.19 -6.33 18.79
N THR A 68 1.35 -7.05 19.89
CA THR A 68 0.72 -6.89 21.21
C THR A 68 1.20 -5.62 21.94
N SER A 69 1.50 -4.55 21.18
CA SER A 69 2.06 -3.32 21.74
C SER A 69 0.97 -2.56 22.49
N ASN A 70 1.20 -2.34 23.79
CA ASN A 70 0.49 -1.33 24.57
C ASN A 70 0.51 -0.01 23.78
N ALA A 71 -0.67 0.53 23.49
CA ALA A 71 -0.90 1.75 22.70
C ALA A 71 -0.44 3.01 23.47
N THR A 72 0.84 3.11 23.81
CA THR A 72 1.44 4.38 24.22
C THR A 72 2.01 5.03 22.95
N PHE A 73 1.13 5.48 22.06
CA PHE A 73 1.51 6.27 20.90
C PHE A 73 2.10 7.59 21.41
N LYS A 74 3.43 7.66 21.48
CA LYS A 74 4.12 8.97 21.48
C LYS A 74 3.76 9.68 20.17
N SER A 75 3.90 11.00 20.14
CA SER A 75 3.69 11.83 18.95
C SER A 75 4.76 11.49 17.88
N ASP A 76 4.63 10.32 17.27
CA ASP A 76 5.42 9.92 16.13
C ASP A 76 4.69 10.43 14.88
N SER A 77 5.39 11.19 14.06
CA SER A 77 4.89 11.75 12.80
C SER A 77 5.09 10.79 11.64
N SER A 78 5.66 9.60 11.87
CA SER A 78 5.85 8.61 10.82
C SER A 78 4.51 8.12 10.29
N VAL A 79 4.36 8.06 8.97
CA VAL A 79 3.13 7.61 8.32
C VAL A 79 2.91 6.12 8.59
N VAL A 80 1.70 5.74 9.05
CA VAL A 80 1.34 4.32 9.20
C VAL A 80 1.43 3.61 7.85
N ARG A 81 2.03 2.43 7.86
CA ARG A 81 2.01 1.54 6.71
C ARG A 81 0.58 1.03 6.47
N THR A 82 0.09 1.20 5.25
CA THR A 82 -1.25 0.80 4.81
C THR A 82 -1.22 -0.58 4.17
N GLY A 83 -2.38 -1.17 3.90
CA GLY A 83 -2.50 -2.53 3.35
C GLY A 83 -1.65 -2.79 2.11
N GLU A 84 -1.49 -1.79 1.25
CA GLU A 84 -0.66 -1.86 0.04
C GLU A 84 0.84 -2.03 0.34
N ASP A 85 1.34 -1.47 1.45
CA ASP A 85 2.75 -1.53 1.86
C ASP A 85 3.15 -2.95 2.29
N PHE A 86 2.16 -3.76 2.68
CA PHE A 86 2.35 -5.14 3.12
C PHE A 86 2.17 -6.16 1.98
N MET A 87 1.77 -5.73 0.78
CA MET A 87 1.59 -6.65 -0.34
C MET A 87 2.95 -7.10 -0.90
N ALA A 88 3.33 -8.35 -0.61
CA ALA A 88 4.55 -8.96 -1.16
C ALA A 88 4.47 -9.13 -2.68
N ALA A 89 5.58 -8.83 -3.37
CA ALA A 89 5.73 -9.12 -4.80
C ALA A 89 5.85 -10.63 -5.03
N ASN A 90 4.73 -11.33 -5.29
CA ASN A 90 4.78 -12.70 -5.79
C ASN A 90 5.25 -12.71 -7.25
N GLN A 91 6.55 -12.90 -7.47
CA GLN A 91 7.22 -12.82 -8.78
C GLN A 91 6.71 -13.86 -9.80
N THR A 92 6.20 -15.01 -9.35
CA THR A 92 5.80 -16.13 -10.21
C THR A 92 4.48 -15.92 -10.96
N ALA A 93 3.61 -15.01 -10.52
CA ALA A 93 2.31 -14.77 -11.18
C ALA A 93 2.39 -13.86 -12.42
N PHE A 94 3.57 -13.32 -12.76
CA PHE A 94 3.68 -12.18 -13.69
C PHE A 94 4.71 -12.37 -14.82
N ALA A 95 5.02 -13.60 -15.22
CA ALA A 95 6.13 -13.93 -16.13
C ALA A 95 6.03 -13.42 -17.59
N THR A 96 4.98 -12.69 -17.97
CA THR A 96 4.81 -12.15 -19.33
C THR A 96 5.09 -10.64 -19.38
N PHE A 97 6.32 -10.28 -19.74
CA PHE A 97 6.75 -8.89 -19.97
C PHE A 97 7.04 -8.66 -21.45
N ILE A 98 6.81 -7.44 -21.93
CA ILE A 98 7.11 -7.04 -23.31
C ILE A 98 8.53 -6.46 -23.35
N ASN A 99 9.45 -7.15 -24.04
CA ASN A 99 10.81 -6.70 -24.30
C ASN A 99 10.95 -6.15 -25.72
N ILE A 100 12.05 -5.44 -25.99
CA ILE A 100 12.35 -4.88 -27.32
C ILE A 100 12.43 -5.95 -28.41
N THR A 101 12.82 -7.18 -28.04
CA THR A 101 12.87 -8.34 -28.93
C THR A 101 11.49 -8.82 -29.38
N ASP A 102 10.46 -8.59 -28.57
CA ASP A 102 9.08 -8.99 -28.86
C ASP A 102 8.40 -8.05 -29.87
N VAL A 103 8.94 -6.82 -29.99
CA VAL A 103 8.49 -5.81 -30.96
C VAL A 103 9.19 -5.98 -32.32
N GLY A 104 10.24 -6.81 -32.41
CA GLY A 104 11.07 -6.99 -33.60
C GLY A 104 10.65 -8.12 -34.54
N ALA A 105 9.57 -8.85 -34.26
CA ALA A 105 9.14 -9.99 -35.08
C ALA A 105 8.13 -9.59 -36.16
N THR A 106 8.53 -8.73 -37.09
CA THR A 106 7.88 -8.62 -38.41
C THR A 106 8.90 -9.03 -39.46
N PRO A 107 8.63 -10.02 -40.33
CA PRO A 107 9.52 -10.32 -41.44
C PRO A 107 9.60 -9.05 -42.30
N MET A 108 10.81 -8.56 -42.54
CA MET A 108 11.05 -7.55 -43.57
C MET A 108 10.55 -8.12 -44.90
N SER A 109 9.33 -7.76 -45.27
CA SER A 109 8.85 -7.85 -46.63
C SER A 109 9.72 -6.88 -47.43
N VAL A 110 10.73 -7.41 -48.09
CA VAL A 110 11.44 -6.73 -49.17
C VAL A 110 10.41 -6.54 -50.29
N GLY A 111 9.76 -5.38 -50.29
CA GLY A 111 8.71 -5.04 -51.25
C GLY A 111 8.65 -3.53 -51.44
N GLU A 112 9.22 -3.10 -52.57
CA GLU A 112 9.00 -1.85 -53.31
C GLU A 112 9.23 -0.52 -52.56
N ALA A 113 10.26 0.21 -53.01
CA ALA A 113 10.48 1.61 -52.68
C ALA A 113 9.26 2.44 -53.14
N LEU A 114 8.36 2.75 -52.19
CA LEU A 114 7.28 3.71 -52.38
C LEU A 114 7.87 5.11 -52.51
N GLU A 115 7.47 5.81 -53.57
CA GLU A 115 7.78 7.22 -53.80
C GLU A 115 7.28 8.08 -52.63
N CYS A 116 8.21 8.64 -51.86
CA CYS A 116 7.97 9.47 -50.68
C CYS A 116 7.80 10.96 -50.99
N GLU A 117 7.87 11.34 -52.27
CA GLU A 117 7.85 12.75 -52.68
C GLU A 117 6.47 13.37 -52.40
N GLY A 118 6.44 14.33 -51.48
CA GLY A 118 5.23 15.10 -51.13
C GLY A 118 4.47 14.63 -49.89
N GLU A 119 5.00 13.64 -49.15
CA GLU A 119 4.31 13.12 -47.96
C GLU A 119 4.83 13.70 -46.62
N VAL A 120 5.93 14.46 -46.59
CA VAL A 120 6.54 14.97 -45.34
C VAL A 120 5.55 15.78 -44.47
N ASP A 121 4.59 16.48 -45.09
CA ASP A 121 3.59 17.32 -44.41
C ASP A 121 2.22 16.66 -44.19
N LYS A 122 2.02 15.39 -44.59
CA LYS A 122 0.72 14.72 -44.36
C LYS A 122 0.53 14.39 -42.88
N PRO A 123 -0.71 14.51 -42.35
CA PRO A 123 -1.03 14.10 -40.98
C PRO A 123 -0.66 12.64 -40.71
N ILE A 124 -0.14 12.38 -39.52
CA ILE A 124 0.28 11.04 -39.10
C ILE A 124 -0.95 10.23 -38.70
N ASP A 125 -1.12 9.07 -39.34
CA ASP A 125 -2.17 8.13 -38.95
C ASP A 125 -1.71 7.32 -37.73
N CYS A 126 -2.18 7.72 -36.56
CA CYS A 126 -1.90 7.00 -35.31
C CYS A 126 -2.50 5.60 -35.26
N THR A 127 -3.33 5.18 -36.22
CA THR A 127 -3.85 3.80 -36.29
C THR A 127 -2.93 2.84 -37.06
N ASP A 128 -1.89 3.38 -37.69
CA ASP A 128 -0.87 2.61 -38.42
C ASP A 128 -0.05 1.71 -37.45
N PRO A 129 0.06 0.39 -37.73
CA PRO A 129 0.94 -0.50 -36.98
C PRO A 129 2.40 -0.05 -36.90
N GLU A 130 2.95 0.60 -37.94
CA GLU A 130 4.34 1.05 -37.93
C GLU A 130 4.55 2.20 -36.94
N VAL A 131 3.62 3.16 -36.90
CA VAL A 131 3.61 4.25 -35.90
C VAL A 131 3.53 3.67 -34.50
N PHE A 132 2.67 2.66 -34.29
CA PHE A 132 2.55 1.99 -32.99
C PHE A 132 3.86 1.33 -32.55
N HIS A 133 4.54 0.58 -33.43
CA HIS A 133 5.79 -0.09 -33.11
C HIS A 133 6.93 0.90 -32.83
N VAL A 134 7.02 1.99 -33.61
CA VAL A 134 8.00 3.06 -33.40
C VAL A 134 7.80 3.73 -32.04
N MET A 135 6.55 3.98 -31.64
CA MET A 135 6.23 4.54 -30.32
C MET A 135 6.53 3.55 -29.19
N MET A 136 6.20 2.27 -29.35
CA MET A 136 6.54 1.22 -28.37
C MET A 136 8.04 1.12 -28.16
N LYS A 137 8.81 1.08 -29.25
CA LYS A 137 10.27 1.01 -29.20
C LYS A 137 10.86 2.23 -28.50
N ALA A 138 10.41 3.44 -28.87
CA ALA A 138 10.86 4.67 -28.22
C ALA A 138 10.54 4.68 -26.71
N ALA A 139 9.37 4.19 -26.30
CA ALA A 139 9.01 4.09 -24.89
C ALA A 139 9.89 3.10 -24.12
N ILE A 140 10.15 1.91 -24.68
CA ILE A 140 11.01 0.88 -24.07
C ILE A 140 12.47 1.36 -23.95
N GLU A 141 12.97 2.07 -24.96
CA GLU A 141 14.33 2.62 -24.95
C GLU A 141 14.50 3.78 -23.96
N HIS A 142 13.46 4.59 -23.78
CA HIS A 142 13.47 5.73 -22.87
C HIS A 142 13.32 5.31 -21.40
N PHE A 143 12.38 4.41 -21.10
CA PHE A 143 12.12 3.94 -19.73
C PHE A 143 12.74 2.56 -19.47
N LYS A 144 14.03 2.55 -19.17
CA LYS A 144 14.80 1.31 -18.98
C LYS A 144 14.50 0.61 -17.67
N ASP A 145 14.00 1.32 -16.66
CA ASP A 145 13.79 0.81 -15.30
C ASP A 145 12.34 0.40 -15.02
N ILE A 146 11.55 0.26 -16.08
CA ILE A 146 10.20 -0.28 -16.02
C ILE A 146 10.04 -1.51 -16.90
N HIS A 147 9.18 -2.43 -16.46
CA HIS A 147 8.67 -3.56 -17.22
C HIS A 147 7.30 -3.22 -17.78
N PHE A 148 7.18 -3.21 -19.11
CA PHE A 148 5.93 -3.01 -19.80
C PHE A 148 5.13 -4.31 -19.84
N TYR A 149 3.89 -4.24 -19.37
CA TYR A 149 2.98 -5.40 -19.36
C TYR A 149 1.98 -5.33 -20.51
N LYS A 150 1.49 -4.14 -20.83
CA LYS A 150 0.50 -3.95 -21.89
C LYS A 150 0.55 -2.53 -22.43
N PHE A 151 0.69 -2.41 -23.75
CA PHE A 151 0.43 -1.16 -24.46
C PHE A 151 -1.03 -1.07 -24.90
N GLY A 152 -1.60 0.12 -24.81
CA GLY A 152 -2.90 0.48 -25.36
C GLY A 152 -2.78 0.88 -26.82
N LYS A 153 -3.90 0.81 -27.55
CA LYS A 153 -3.92 1.28 -28.94
C LYS A 153 -3.65 2.79 -28.99
N PRO A 154 -2.74 3.25 -29.86
CA PRO A 154 -2.49 4.67 -30.07
C PRO A 154 -3.74 5.35 -30.60
N VAL A 155 -3.93 6.60 -30.20
CA VAL A 155 -5.05 7.45 -30.62
C VAL A 155 -4.51 8.80 -31.07
N ARG A 156 -5.28 9.51 -31.90
CA ARG A 156 -4.90 10.85 -32.35
C ARG A 156 -4.72 11.79 -31.17
N GLY A 157 -3.60 12.51 -31.16
CA GLY A 157 -3.30 13.53 -30.17
C GLY A 157 -3.94 14.88 -30.48
N SER A 158 -3.41 15.93 -29.88
CA SER A 158 -3.90 17.30 -30.05
C SER A 158 -3.58 17.90 -31.42
N ASN A 159 -2.48 17.47 -32.04
CA ASN A 159 -1.97 17.96 -33.31
C ASN A 159 -1.85 16.82 -34.34
N ASP A 160 -1.73 17.18 -35.62
CA ASP A 160 -1.64 16.24 -36.75
C ASP A 160 -0.38 15.37 -36.76
N SER A 161 0.66 15.76 -36.01
CA SER A 161 1.91 14.99 -35.82
C SER A 161 2.02 14.32 -34.44
N SER A 162 0.94 14.36 -33.64
CA SER A 162 0.95 13.83 -32.28
C SER A 162 0.03 12.62 -32.13
N CYS A 163 0.55 11.59 -31.47
CA CYS A 163 -0.20 10.38 -31.14
C CYS A 163 -0.13 10.15 -29.63
N HIS A 164 -1.25 9.82 -29.00
CA HIS A 164 -1.31 9.52 -27.58
C HIS A 164 -1.35 8.00 -27.38
N MET A 165 -0.55 7.48 -26.47
CA MET A 165 -0.51 6.06 -26.15
C MET A 165 -0.41 5.84 -24.65
N ALA A 166 -1.18 4.87 -24.17
CA ALA A 166 -1.18 4.46 -22.77
C ALA A 166 -0.49 3.10 -22.61
N TRP A 167 0.07 2.82 -21.44
CA TRP A 167 0.56 1.49 -21.08
C TRP A 167 0.37 1.19 -19.61
N ARG A 168 0.43 -0.11 -19.30
CA ARG A 168 0.54 -0.65 -17.95
C ARG A 168 1.94 -1.16 -17.73
N PHE A 169 2.54 -0.79 -16.60
CA PHE A 169 3.91 -1.16 -16.29
C PHE A 169 4.10 -1.44 -14.79
N ARG A 170 5.29 -1.94 -14.48
CA ARG A 170 5.84 -2.01 -13.13
C ARG A 170 7.30 -1.55 -13.10
N PRO A 171 7.79 -0.96 -12.01
CA PRO A 171 9.22 -0.74 -11.83
C PRO A 171 9.95 -2.09 -11.72
N LYS A 172 11.16 -2.20 -12.27
CA LYS A 172 11.95 -3.45 -12.25
C LYS A 172 12.31 -3.89 -10.84
N GLU A 173 12.70 -2.93 -10.01
CA GLU A 173 13.11 -3.13 -8.62
C GLU A 173 11.98 -2.79 -7.62
N GLY A 174 10.75 -2.62 -8.12
CA GLY A 174 9.60 -2.26 -7.29
C GLY A 174 9.21 -3.39 -6.35
N LYS A 175 9.15 -3.10 -5.04
CA LYS A 175 8.74 -4.05 -4.00
C LYS A 175 7.22 -4.26 -3.94
N THR A 176 6.44 -3.27 -4.38
CA THR A 176 4.97 -3.28 -4.31
C THR A 176 4.34 -4.09 -5.45
N ALA A 177 3.33 -4.90 -5.14
CA ALA A 177 2.55 -5.65 -6.13
C ALA A 177 1.50 -4.83 -6.91
N ALA A 178 1.68 -3.51 -7.05
CA ALA A 178 0.76 -2.63 -7.79
C ALA A 178 1.10 -2.57 -9.29
N PHE A 179 0.09 -2.34 -10.14
CA PHE A 179 0.34 -1.94 -11.53
C PHE A 179 0.22 -0.42 -11.66
N TYR A 180 1.08 0.16 -12.48
CA TYR A 180 1.02 1.58 -12.79
C TYR A 180 0.52 1.76 -14.21
N LYS A 181 -0.19 2.86 -14.43
CA LYS A 181 -0.67 3.28 -15.73
C LYS A 181 -0.11 4.65 -16.06
N ASP A 182 0.44 4.76 -17.25
CA ASP A 182 0.90 6.02 -17.81
C ASP A 182 0.32 6.16 -19.21
N TYR A 183 0.19 7.40 -19.64
CA TYR A 183 -0.27 7.78 -20.97
C TYR A 183 0.46 9.05 -21.42
N ARG A 184 1.24 8.94 -22.48
CA ARG A 184 2.06 10.03 -23.00
C ARG A 184 1.59 10.49 -24.36
N SER A 185 1.83 11.77 -24.64
CA SER A 185 1.80 12.30 -26.00
C SER A 185 3.14 12.07 -26.67
N PHE A 186 3.13 11.52 -27.88
CA PHE A 186 4.33 11.30 -28.71
C PHE A 186 4.25 12.22 -29.92
N VAL A 187 5.32 12.97 -30.15
CA VAL A 187 5.49 13.75 -31.38
C VAL A 187 6.29 12.88 -32.35
N VAL A 188 5.64 12.50 -33.45
CA VAL A 188 6.24 11.66 -34.49
C VAL A 188 6.56 12.55 -35.69
N SER A 189 7.69 12.31 -36.34
CA SER A 189 8.08 12.96 -37.59
C SER A 189 8.38 11.93 -38.65
N ARG A 190 8.05 12.24 -39.90
CA ARG A 190 8.46 11.47 -41.06
C ARG A 190 9.67 12.13 -41.72
N SER A 191 10.74 11.37 -41.91
CA SER A 191 11.92 11.82 -42.67
C SER A 191 11.65 11.83 -44.19
N GLU A 192 12.51 12.51 -44.94
CA GLU A 192 12.51 12.52 -46.42
C GLU A 192 12.61 11.10 -47.03
N ASN A 193 13.23 10.15 -46.30
CA ASN A 193 13.34 8.74 -46.69
C ASN A 193 12.12 7.89 -46.24
N CYS A 194 10.96 8.49 -45.96
CA CYS A 194 9.77 7.87 -45.36
C CYS A 194 9.93 7.18 -44.00
N THR A 195 11.10 7.22 -43.36
CA THR A 195 11.25 6.61 -42.03
C THR A 195 10.53 7.43 -40.96
N LEU A 196 9.75 6.76 -40.11
CA LEU A 196 9.06 7.35 -38.97
C LEU A 196 9.95 7.33 -37.74
N ARG A 197 10.03 8.45 -37.02
CA ARG A 197 10.78 8.56 -35.77
C ARG A 197 10.02 9.37 -34.73
N VAL A 198 10.09 8.94 -33.47
CA VAL A 198 9.64 9.77 -32.34
C VAL A 198 10.67 10.87 -32.08
N VAL A 199 10.24 12.12 -32.19
CA VAL A 199 11.06 13.30 -31.89
C VAL A 199 11.04 13.59 -30.39
N ARG A 200 9.87 13.49 -29.78
CA ARG A 200 9.65 13.85 -28.37
C ARG A 200 8.59 12.98 -27.74
N ILE A 201 8.83 12.57 -26.51
CA ILE A 201 7.85 11.97 -25.61
C ILE A 201 7.45 13.06 -24.61
N GLY A 202 6.16 13.26 -24.40
CA GLY A 202 5.63 14.24 -23.46
C GLY A 202 5.81 13.81 -22.00
N ASP A 203 5.38 14.68 -21.09
CA ASP A 203 5.45 14.45 -19.65
C ASP A 203 4.41 13.43 -19.17
N TYR A 204 4.52 13.03 -17.90
CA TYR A 204 3.60 12.08 -17.26
C TYR A 204 2.15 12.51 -17.48
N HIS A 205 1.32 11.57 -17.95
CA HIS A 205 -0.11 11.79 -18.23
C HIS A 205 -0.42 12.87 -19.30
N SER A 206 0.56 13.34 -20.08
CA SER A 206 0.33 14.27 -21.21
C SER A 206 -0.60 13.72 -22.30
N GLY A 207 -0.75 12.40 -22.41
CA GLY A 207 -1.51 11.73 -23.45
C GLY A 207 -3.02 11.61 -23.18
N GLY A 208 -3.70 12.67 -22.77
CA GLY A 208 -5.07 12.63 -22.22
C GLY A 208 -6.11 11.85 -23.05
N ASN A 209 -6.05 11.90 -24.39
CA ASN A 209 -6.96 11.12 -25.26
C ASN A 209 -6.81 9.59 -25.11
N ALA A 210 -5.63 9.10 -24.71
CA ALA A 210 -5.40 7.68 -24.45
C ALA A 210 -5.90 7.25 -23.04
N ARG A 211 -6.34 8.20 -22.21
CA ARG A 211 -6.92 7.94 -20.89
C ARG A 211 -8.28 7.24 -21.07
N LYS A 212 -8.36 5.97 -20.70
CA LYS A 212 -9.65 5.25 -20.62
C LYS A 212 -10.53 5.89 -19.55
N ARG A 213 -11.64 6.52 -19.95
CA ARG A 213 -12.72 6.91 -19.04
C ARG A 213 -13.63 5.70 -18.80
N LYS A 214 -13.76 5.22 -17.56
CA LYS A 214 -14.78 4.21 -17.21
C LYS A 214 -16.16 4.85 -17.38
N LYS A 215 -16.95 4.40 -18.35
CA LYS A 215 -18.37 4.79 -18.50
C LYS A 215 -19.21 3.93 -17.55
N ASN A 216 -19.92 4.58 -16.64
CA ASN A 216 -21.04 4.08 -15.83
C ASN A 216 -20.85 2.69 -15.19
N GLN A 217 -20.16 2.63 -14.05
CA GLN A 217 -20.47 1.58 -13.07
C GLN A 217 -21.74 1.99 -12.34
N LYS A 218 -22.77 1.15 -12.38
CA LYS A 218 -23.99 1.37 -11.59
C LYS A 218 -23.64 1.19 -10.10
N PRO A 219 -23.93 2.17 -9.23
CA PRO A 219 -23.79 1.98 -7.80
C PRO A 219 -24.92 1.04 -7.34
N GLY A 220 -24.56 -0.16 -6.89
CA GLY A 220 -25.53 -1.10 -6.34
C GLY A 220 -24.88 -1.98 -5.29
N PHE A 221 -25.67 -2.36 -4.29
CA PHE A 221 -25.20 -3.05 -3.07
C PHE A 221 -25.17 -4.58 -3.23
N GLU A 222 -25.57 -5.10 -4.40
CA GLU A 222 -25.64 -6.53 -4.67
C GLU A 222 -24.48 -7.03 -5.53
N LYS A 223 -23.70 -7.94 -4.95
CA LYS A 223 -22.72 -8.76 -5.68
C LYS A 223 -23.46 -9.71 -6.62
N PRO A 224 -23.27 -9.67 -7.95
CA PRO A 224 -23.49 -10.88 -8.75
C PRO A 224 -22.48 -11.94 -8.30
N PRO A 225 -22.86 -13.24 -8.26
CA PRO A 225 -21.93 -14.30 -7.88
C PRO A 225 -20.70 -14.29 -8.81
N PRO A 226 -19.49 -14.57 -8.28
CA PRO A 226 -18.28 -14.57 -9.09
C PRO A 226 -18.45 -15.60 -10.21
N LYS A 227 -18.34 -15.14 -11.46
CA LYS A 227 -18.17 -16.06 -12.57
C LYS A 227 -16.79 -16.67 -12.41
N GLU A 228 -16.71 -18.00 -12.39
CA GLU A 228 -15.46 -18.76 -12.43
C GLU A 228 -14.68 -18.42 -13.71
N SER A 229 -13.91 -17.35 -13.66
CA SER A 229 -12.85 -17.05 -14.61
C SER A 229 -11.69 -16.54 -13.78
N GLN A 230 -10.82 -17.46 -13.34
CA GLN A 230 -9.52 -17.23 -12.69
C GLN A 230 -9.24 -15.75 -12.38
N GLU A 231 -9.90 -15.22 -11.34
CA GLU A 231 -9.67 -13.87 -10.87
C GLU A 231 -8.32 -13.90 -10.14
N VAL A 232 -7.27 -13.60 -10.89
CA VAL A 232 -6.06 -13.03 -10.30
C VAL A 232 -6.56 -11.82 -9.53
N ALA A 233 -6.46 -11.85 -8.19
CA ALA A 233 -6.84 -10.75 -7.30
C ALA A 233 -6.53 -9.42 -7.99
N THR A 234 -7.56 -8.60 -8.21
CA THR A 234 -7.44 -7.34 -8.98
C THR A 234 -6.48 -6.40 -8.27
N LEU A 235 -5.22 -6.44 -8.67
CA LEU A 235 -4.18 -5.60 -8.10
C LEU A 235 -4.51 -4.12 -8.35
N PRO A 236 -4.15 -3.22 -7.41
CA PRO A 236 -4.35 -1.79 -7.58
C PRO A 236 -3.74 -1.33 -8.91
N VAL A 237 -4.49 -0.51 -9.64
CA VAL A 237 -3.98 0.19 -10.81
C VAL A 237 -3.92 1.68 -10.48
N VAL A 238 -2.70 2.19 -10.28
CA VAL A 238 -2.42 3.62 -10.06
C VAL A 238 -2.44 4.34 -11.41
N GLY A 239 -2.97 5.56 -11.47
CA GLY A 239 -3.15 6.34 -12.71
C GLY A 239 -4.51 6.16 -13.41
N GLU A 240 -5.52 5.61 -12.74
CA GLU A 240 -6.92 5.61 -13.21
C GLU A 240 -7.78 6.64 -12.47
N VAL A 241 -8.85 7.11 -13.13
CA VAL A 241 -9.82 8.04 -12.51
C VAL A 241 -10.44 7.39 -11.27
N VAL A 242 -10.44 8.12 -10.15
CA VAL A 242 -11.04 7.68 -8.88
C VAL A 242 -12.56 7.82 -8.93
N ASN A 243 -13.29 6.81 -8.44
CA ASN A 243 -14.74 6.86 -8.32
C ASN A 243 -15.17 7.28 -6.90
N ASP A 244 -15.49 8.57 -6.74
CA ASP A 244 -15.90 9.14 -5.46
C ASP A 244 -17.36 8.84 -5.06
N SER A 245 -18.06 8.00 -5.83
CA SER A 245 -19.47 7.66 -5.53
C SER A 245 -19.59 6.97 -4.18
N LEU A 246 -20.50 7.46 -3.34
CA LEU A 246 -20.81 6.83 -2.06
C LEU A 246 -21.72 5.61 -2.25
N PRO A 247 -21.60 4.56 -1.41
CA PRO A 247 -22.50 3.43 -1.45
C PRO A 247 -23.92 3.88 -1.07
N VAL A 248 -24.89 3.63 -1.96
CA VAL A 248 -26.29 4.00 -1.74
C VAL A 248 -27.10 2.78 -1.37
N VAL A 249 -27.91 2.88 -0.30
CA VAL A 249 -28.88 1.84 0.04
C VAL A 249 -30.05 1.91 -0.93
N GLU A 250 -30.20 0.88 -1.76
CA GLU A 250 -31.09 0.89 -2.92
C GLU A 250 -32.58 0.76 -2.57
N SER A 251 -32.93 0.22 -1.39
CA SER A 251 -34.34 0.04 -0.99
C SER A 251 -34.57 0.04 0.53
N GLU A 252 -35.81 0.39 0.94
CA GLU A 252 -36.30 0.36 2.33
C GLU A 252 -36.17 -1.06 2.92
N GLY A 253 -36.51 -2.10 2.15
CA GLY A 253 -36.35 -3.49 2.56
C GLY A 253 -34.89 -3.87 2.81
N SER A 254 -33.95 -3.43 1.98
CA SER A 254 -32.51 -3.69 2.18
C SER A 254 -31.96 -3.03 3.45
N PHE A 255 -32.50 -1.86 3.83
CA PHE A 255 -32.09 -1.14 5.04
C PHE A 255 -32.65 -1.78 6.31
N ASP A 256 -33.93 -2.15 6.32
CA ASP A 256 -34.59 -2.77 7.48
C ASP A 256 -33.96 -4.12 7.85
N HIS A 257 -33.59 -4.92 6.85
CA HIS A 257 -32.86 -6.18 7.05
C HIS A 257 -31.37 -5.98 7.33
N GLY A 258 -30.86 -4.76 7.11
CA GLY A 258 -29.47 -4.39 7.35
C GLY A 258 -29.15 -4.34 8.85
N LYS A 259 -27.93 -4.70 9.21
CA LYS A 259 -27.41 -4.53 10.57
C LYS A 259 -26.23 -3.58 10.56
N TYR A 260 -26.25 -2.60 11.46
CA TYR A 260 -25.30 -1.50 11.46
C TYR A 260 -24.58 -1.39 12.80
N LEU A 261 -23.34 -0.94 12.74
CA LEU A 261 -22.51 -0.57 13.88
C LEU A 261 -22.01 0.85 13.68
N LEU A 262 -22.22 1.73 14.68
CA LEU A 262 -21.78 3.11 14.63
C LEU A 262 -20.98 3.45 15.90
N TYR A 263 -19.84 4.10 15.70
CA TYR A 263 -19.06 4.72 16.77
C TYR A 263 -19.29 6.24 16.76
N THR A 264 -19.43 6.84 17.94
CA THR A 264 -19.62 8.29 18.07
C THR A 264 -18.95 8.84 19.33
N GLY A 265 -18.43 10.06 19.24
CA GLY A 265 -17.67 10.70 20.31
C GLY A 265 -16.29 10.08 20.52
N GLY A 266 -15.75 10.20 21.73
CA GLY A 266 -14.44 9.65 22.10
C GLY A 266 -13.28 10.64 21.97
N GLY A 267 -12.11 10.20 22.42
CA GLY A 267 -10.87 10.98 22.44
C GLY A 267 -10.07 10.90 21.13
N ASP A 268 -10.51 10.10 20.16
CA ASP A 268 -9.80 9.86 18.90
C ASP A 268 -9.78 11.07 17.96
N ARG A 269 -10.72 11.99 18.14
CA ARG A 269 -10.87 13.16 17.28
C ARG A 269 -9.67 14.10 17.45
N CYS A 270 -9.11 14.55 16.32
CA CYS A 270 -7.96 15.45 16.24
C CYS A 270 -6.64 14.88 16.83
N LYS A 271 -6.55 13.55 17.04
CA LYS A 271 -5.28 12.87 17.32
C LYS A 271 -4.49 12.64 16.03
N SER A 272 -3.26 12.14 16.13
CA SER A 272 -2.47 11.78 14.97
C SER A 272 -3.22 10.82 14.05
N MET A 273 -2.91 10.85 12.75
CA MET A 273 -3.61 9.99 11.79
C MET A 273 -3.40 8.51 12.13
N ASP A 274 -2.24 8.18 12.68
CA ASP A 274 -1.91 6.85 13.18
C ASP A 274 -2.85 6.38 14.29
N HIS A 275 -3.12 7.25 15.26
CA HIS A 275 -4.06 6.98 16.33
C HIS A 275 -5.46 6.78 15.76
N TYR A 276 -5.91 7.69 14.89
CA TYR A 276 -7.19 7.57 14.21
C TYR A 276 -7.33 6.24 13.47
N LEU A 277 -6.33 5.86 12.67
CA LEU A 277 -6.33 4.60 11.92
C LEU A 277 -6.36 3.38 12.83
N TRP A 278 -5.61 3.40 13.93
CA TRP A 278 -5.60 2.31 14.91
C TRP A 278 -6.99 2.07 15.50
N SER A 279 -7.67 3.15 15.87
CA SER A 279 -9.04 3.13 16.38
C SER A 279 -10.08 2.76 15.31
N PHE A 280 -9.94 3.30 14.11
CA PHE A 280 -10.81 2.99 12.98
C PHE A 280 -10.71 1.51 12.57
N MET A 281 -9.50 0.92 12.57
CA MET A 281 -9.28 -0.51 12.33
C MET A 281 -9.90 -1.39 13.40
N CYS A 282 -9.91 -0.94 14.66
CA CYS A 282 -10.63 -1.64 15.71
C CYS A 282 -12.15 -1.64 15.45
N ALA A 283 -12.73 -0.49 15.14
CA ALA A 283 -14.15 -0.38 14.82
C ALA A 283 -14.55 -1.23 13.59
N LEU A 284 -13.71 -1.24 12.55
CA LEU A 284 -13.92 -2.06 11.36
C LEU A 284 -13.80 -3.56 11.65
N GLY A 285 -12.82 -3.96 12.47
CA GLY A 285 -12.67 -5.34 12.94
C GLY A 285 -13.88 -5.82 13.74
N GLU A 286 -14.41 -4.98 14.65
CA GLU A 286 -15.63 -5.31 15.39
C GLU A 286 -16.84 -5.45 14.46
N ALA A 287 -17.01 -4.54 13.50
CA ALA A 287 -18.08 -4.61 12.52
C ALA A 287 -18.05 -5.94 11.75
N GLN A 288 -16.86 -6.38 11.33
CA GLN A 288 -16.68 -7.68 10.67
C GLN A 288 -17.00 -8.85 11.60
N TYR A 289 -16.51 -8.80 12.84
CA TYR A 289 -16.78 -9.83 13.84
C TYR A 289 -18.28 -10.00 14.11
N LEU A 290 -19.03 -8.89 14.18
CA LEU A 290 -20.47 -8.88 14.42
C LEU A 290 -21.31 -9.11 13.15
N ASN A 291 -20.67 -9.21 11.97
CA ASN A 291 -21.31 -9.23 10.66
C ASN A 291 -22.30 -8.06 10.46
N ARG A 292 -21.82 -6.84 10.73
CA ARG A 292 -22.56 -5.58 10.62
C ARG A 292 -21.85 -4.63 9.65
N THR A 293 -22.62 -3.80 8.96
CA THR A 293 -22.10 -2.70 8.16
C THR A 293 -21.59 -1.60 9.09
N LEU A 294 -20.33 -1.20 8.95
CA LEU A 294 -19.78 -0.09 9.71
C LEU A 294 -20.32 1.23 9.13
N VAL A 295 -21.00 2.00 9.95
CA VAL A 295 -21.37 3.38 9.64
C VAL A 295 -20.21 4.27 10.06
N MET A 296 -19.54 4.89 9.09
CA MET A 296 -18.35 5.71 9.32
C MET A 296 -18.60 7.18 8.98
N ASP A 297 -18.00 8.08 9.76
CA ASP A 297 -17.92 9.50 9.43
C ASP A 297 -16.81 9.70 8.39
N LEU A 298 -17.16 10.22 7.21
CA LEU A 298 -16.16 10.61 6.20
C LEU A 298 -15.47 11.93 6.55
N SER A 299 -15.93 12.63 7.58
CA SER A 299 -15.31 13.84 8.10
C SER A 299 -14.26 13.52 9.17
N ILE A 300 -13.00 13.75 8.84
CA ILE A 300 -11.84 13.60 9.73
C ILE A 300 -11.46 14.96 10.31
N CYS A 301 -11.05 14.97 11.58
CA CYS A 301 -10.31 16.10 12.15
C CYS A 301 -8.81 15.86 11.98
N LEU A 302 -8.14 16.76 11.26
CA LEU A 302 -6.69 16.73 11.09
C LEU A 302 -6.02 17.39 12.31
N SER A 303 -5.14 16.65 12.97
CA SER A 303 -4.38 17.15 14.12
C SER A 303 -3.46 18.30 13.73
N SER A 304 -3.33 19.26 14.64
CA SER A 304 -2.43 20.42 14.58
C SER A 304 -1.00 20.06 14.19
N ILE A 305 -0.52 18.85 14.52
CA ILE A 305 0.82 18.37 14.15
C ILE A 305 1.07 18.31 12.64
N TYR A 306 0.00 18.24 11.83
CA TYR A 306 0.07 18.21 10.37
C TYR A 306 -0.32 19.54 9.73
N THR A 307 -0.68 20.54 10.53
CA THR A 307 -1.17 21.84 10.05
C THR A 307 -0.07 22.89 10.10
N SER A 308 -0.03 23.76 9.11
CA SER A 308 0.85 24.92 9.11
C SER A 308 0.43 25.98 10.14
N SER A 309 -0.86 26.00 10.50
CA SER A 309 -1.45 26.90 11.50
C SER A 309 -1.13 26.51 12.95
N GLY A 310 -0.74 25.25 13.18
CA GLY A 310 -0.56 24.68 14.52
C GLY A 310 -1.88 24.56 15.30
N GLN A 311 -3.02 24.45 14.60
CA GLN A 311 -4.36 24.29 15.18
C GLN A 311 -5.06 23.09 14.54
N ASP A 312 -5.94 22.42 15.29
CA ASP A 312 -6.68 21.27 14.76
C ASP A 312 -7.70 21.73 13.69
N GLU A 313 -7.76 21.01 12.57
CA GLU A 313 -8.61 21.34 11.42
C GLU A 313 -9.70 20.29 11.22
N GLU A 314 -10.94 20.68 11.54
CA GLU A 314 -12.13 19.85 11.38
C GLU A 314 -12.62 19.82 9.93
N GLY A 315 -13.38 18.77 9.58
CA GLY A 315 -14.13 18.76 8.31
C GLY A 315 -13.38 18.19 7.10
N LYS A 316 -12.19 17.61 7.28
CA LYS A 316 -11.40 17.06 6.16
C LYS A 316 -12.05 15.78 5.64
N ASP A 317 -12.15 15.63 4.32
CA ASP A 317 -12.74 14.43 3.74
C ASP A 317 -11.77 13.24 3.80
N PHE A 318 -12.25 12.08 4.28
CA PHE A 318 -11.50 10.83 4.35
C PHE A 318 -10.83 10.45 3.02
N ARG A 319 -11.49 10.75 1.89
CA ARG A 319 -11.02 10.44 0.54
C ARG A 319 -9.80 11.27 0.11
N PHE A 320 -9.48 12.34 0.83
CA PHE A 320 -8.24 13.07 0.61
C PHE A 320 -7.01 12.23 0.97
N TYR A 321 -7.14 11.35 1.97
CA TYR A 321 -6.03 10.60 2.55
C TYR A 321 -6.04 9.12 2.18
N PHE A 322 -7.22 8.52 2.01
CA PHE A 322 -7.38 7.07 1.82
C PHE A 322 -8.26 6.71 0.62
N ASP A 323 -8.05 5.51 0.06
CA ASP A 323 -8.84 4.99 -1.06
C ASP A 323 -10.18 4.39 -0.57
N PHE A 324 -11.20 5.25 -0.52
CA PHE A 324 -12.55 4.83 -0.15
C PHE A 324 -13.20 3.88 -1.15
N GLU A 325 -12.84 3.94 -2.44
CA GLU A 325 -13.39 3.00 -3.44
C GLU A 325 -12.85 1.58 -3.18
N HIS A 326 -11.58 1.43 -2.82
CA HIS A 326 -11.07 0.14 -2.37
C HIS A 326 -11.72 -0.33 -1.06
N LEU A 327 -11.87 0.58 -0.07
CA LEU A 327 -12.46 0.24 1.22
C LEU A 327 -13.90 -0.25 1.08
N LYS A 328 -14.74 0.43 0.30
CA LYS A 328 -16.14 0.04 0.09
C LYS A 328 -16.31 -1.22 -0.74
N GLU A 329 -15.33 -1.57 -1.58
CA GLU A 329 -15.31 -2.85 -2.31
C GLU A 329 -14.88 -4.01 -1.41
N SER A 330 -13.99 -3.74 -0.45
CA SER A 330 -13.39 -4.75 0.43
C SER A 330 -14.18 -4.99 1.73
N ALA A 331 -14.91 -3.99 2.21
CA ALA A 331 -15.67 -4.05 3.45
C ALA A 331 -17.07 -3.43 3.34
N SER A 332 -17.99 -3.90 4.17
CA SER A 332 -19.33 -3.33 4.30
C SER A 332 -19.28 -2.03 5.10
N VAL A 333 -19.13 -0.90 4.41
CA VAL A 333 -19.11 0.45 5.01
C VAL A 333 -20.20 1.34 4.42
N LEU A 334 -20.72 2.27 5.22
CA LEU A 334 -21.72 3.25 4.82
C LEU A 334 -21.37 4.62 5.40
N ASP A 335 -21.60 5.68 4.62
CA ASP A 335 -21.43 7.06 5.08
C ASP A 335 -22.46 7.41 6.17
N GLN A 336 -21.99 8.07 7.23
CA GLN A 336 -22.81 8.46 8.36
C GLN A 336 -23.90 9.46 7.99
N GLY A 337 -23.61 10.46 7.14
CA GLY A 337 -24.58 11.46 6.72
C GLY A 337 -25.75 10.81 5.96
N GLN A 338 -25.42 9.93 5.02
CA GLN A 338 -26.40 9.13 4.29
C GLN A 338 -27.19 8.21 5.22
N PHE A 339 -26.53 7.47 6.10
CA PHE A 339 -27.17 6.58 7.05
C PHE A 339 -28.23 7.30 7.87
N TRP A 340 -27.92 8.48 8.42
CA TRP A 340 -28.89 9.25 9.21
C TRP A 340 -30.05 9.80 8.39
N SER A 341 -29.80 10.20 7.15
CA SER A 341 -30.87 10.59 6.21
C SER A 341 -31.86 9.42 6.03
N ASP A 342 -31.36 8.21 5.84
CA ASP A 342 -32.18 7.04 5.55
C ASP A 342 -32.84 6.47 6.82
N TRP A 343 -32.11 6.44 7.93
CA TRP A 343 -32.64 6.12 9.27
C TRP A 343 -33.83 7.02 9.62
N ASN A 344 -33.72 8.34 9.43
CA ASN A 344 -34.80 9.27 9.75
C ASN A 344 -36.06 9.06 8.89
N LYS A 345 -35.91 8.54 7.66
CA LYS A 345 -37.04 8.23 6.77
C LYS A 345 -37.76 6.94 7.18
N TRP A 346 -37.02 5.90 7.55
CA TRP A 346 -37.53 4.54 7.70
C TRP A 346 -37.75 4.10 9.15
N HIS A 347 -36.98 4.61 10.11
CA HIS A 347 -37.14 4.27 11.53
C HIS A 347 -38.57 4.54 12.05
N ARG A 348 -39.21 5.62 11.58
CA ARG A 348 -40.59 5.98 11.97
C ARG A 348 -41.65 5.00 11.44
N LYS A 349 -41.34 4.22 10.40
CA LYS A 349 -42.28 3.30 9.75
C LYS A 349 -42.12 1.87 10.24
N ASP A 350 -40.88 1.39 10.37
CA ASP A 350 -40.58 -0.03 10.56
C ASP A 350 -40.22 -0.39 12.02
N GLY A 351 -40.07 0.62 12.90
CA GLY A 351 -39.79 0.37 14.32
C GLY A 351 -38.38 -0.17 14.58
N LEU A 352 -37.38 0.30 13.81
CA LEU A 352 -35.98 -0.15 13.90
C LEU A 352 -35.42 -0.03 15.32
N GLY A 353 -34.80 -1.09 15.82
CA GLY A 353 -34.19 -1.13 17.16
C GLY A 353 -32.83 -0.43 17.21
N LEU A 354 -32.59 0.31 18.30
CA LEU A 354 -31.30 0.93 18.64
C LEU A 354 -30.80 0.36 19.97
N TYR A 355 -29.63 -0.27 19.93
CA TYR A 355 -28.92 -0.71 21.12
C TYR A 355 -27.76 0.25 21.42
N LEU A 356 -27.89 1.01 22.50
CA LEU A 356 -26.85 1.96 22.95
C LEU A 356 -25.86 1.26 23.89
N VAL A 357 -24.57 1.41 23.59
CA VAL A 357 -23.46 1.01 24.44
C VAL A 357 -22.72 2.28 24.85
N GLU A 358 -22.77 2.59 26.14
CA GLU A 358 -22.01 3.69 26.72
C GLU A 358 -20.67 3.13 27.19
N ASP A 359 -19.57 3.41 26.49
CA ASP A 359 -18.17 2.95 26.75
C ASP A 359 -17.62 1.72 25.98
N PHE A 360 -16.35 1.38 26.28
CA PHE A 360 -15.58 0.27 25.70
C PHE A 360 -15.67 -1.05 26.49
N ARG A 361 -16.24 -1.06 27.69
CA ARG A 361 -16.21 -2.20 28.63
C ARG A 361 -17.07 -3.38 28.16
N VAL A 362 -18.09 -3.10 27.36
CA VAL A 362 -18.88 -4.15 26.73
C VAL A 362 -18.07 -4.76 25.59
N THR A 363 -17.66 -6.01 25.75
CA THR A 363 -16.85 -6.71 24.76
C THR A 363 -17.68 -7.06 23.52
N PRO A 364 -17.04 -7.13 22.33
CA PRO A 364 -17.70 -7.55 21.08
C PRO A 364 -18.45 -8.87 21.20
N ALA A 365 -17.90 -9.85 21.94
CA ALA A 365 -18.54 -11.15 22.16
C ALA A 365 -19.93 -11.05 22.81
N LYS A 366 -20.14 -10.07 23.71
CA LYS A 366 -21.45 -9.85 24.36
C LYS A 366 -22.47 -9.24 23.39
N LEU A 367 -22.00 -8.56 22.35
CA LEU A 367 -22.85 -7.90 21.35
C LEU A 367 -23.28 -8.83 20.21
N ALA A 368 -22.64 -10.00 20.06
CA ALA A 368 -22.97 -10.96 19.00
C ALA A 368 -24.44 -11.43 19.03
N GLY A 369 -25.07 -11.45 20.22
CA GLY A 369 -26.48 -11.83 20.40
C GLY A 369 -27.50 -10.71 20.15
N VAL A 370 -27.05 -9.46 19.96
CA VAL A 370 -27.94 -8.29 19.84
C VAL A 370 -28.64 -8.31 18.49
N LYS A 371 -29.98 -8.27 18.52
CA LYS A 371 -30.84 -8.33 17.33
C LYS A 371 -31.19 -6.97 16.75
N ASP A 372 -30.99 -5.90 17.52
CA ASP A 372 -31.27 -4.52 17.09
C ASP A 372 -30.58 -4.17 15.77
N THR A 373 -31.27 -3.39 14.96
CA THR A 373 -30.79 -2.93 13.64
C THR A 373 -29.51 -2.13 13.79
N LEU A 374 -29.46 -1.20 14.74
CA LEU A 374 -28.30 -0.35 15.01
C LEU A 374 -27.71 -0.65 16.39
N ILE A 375 -26.41 -0.95 16.43
CA ILE A 375 -25.61 -0.85 17.66
C ILE A 375 -24.85 0.47 17.59
N MET A 376 -25.05 1.32 18.60
CA MET A 376 -24.33 2.59 18.72
C MET A 376 -23.41 2.53 19.93
N ARG A 377 -22.10 2.60 19.70
CA ARG A 377 -21.11 2.83 20.75
C ARG A 377 -20.89 4.32 20.91
N LYS A 378 -21.27 4.85 22.06
CA LYS A 378 -21.10 6.25 22.42
C LYS A 378 -19.99 6.38 23.46
N PHE A 379 -18.93 7.07 23.07
CA PHE A 379 -17.78 7.34 23.91
C PHE A 379 -17.88 8.74 24.53
N GLY A 380 -17.45 8.84 25.79
CA GLY A 380 -17.42 10.12 26.51
C GLY A 380 -16.26 11.02 26.07
N SER A 381 -16.15 12.19 26.70
CA SER A 381 -15.10 13.18 26.45
C SER A 381 -13.91 13.08 27.41
N VAL A 382 -13.97 12.21 28.42
CA VAL A 382 -12.94 12.12 29.47
C VAL A 382 -11.88 11.09 29.08
N GLU A 383 -10.67 11.58 28.82
CA GLU A 383 -9.47 10.76 28.58
C GLU A 383 -8.94 10.15 29.91
N PRO A 384 -8.24 8.99 29.86
CA PRO A 384 -7.80 8.23 28.68
C PRO A 384 -8.74 7.08 28.28
N ASP A 385 -9.85 6.87 28.99
CA ASP A 385 -10.71 5.69 28.88
C ASP A 385 -11.83 5.87 27.82
N ASN A 386 -11.62 6.73 26.83
CA ASN A 386 -12.62 7.08 25.82
C ASN A 386 -12.15 6.89 24.37
N TYR A 387 -11.04 6.19 24.16
CA TYR A 387 -10.54 5.85 22.82
C TYR A 387 -11.19 4.59 22.27
N TRP A 388 -11.49 4.57 20.97
CA TRP A 388 -12.17 3.45 20.33
C TRP A 388 -11.33 2.18 20.31
N TYR A 389 -10.00 2.31 20.12
CA TYR A 389 -9.10 1.15 20.10
C TYR A 389 -9.18 0.27 21.36
N ARG A 390 -9.59 0.84 22.49
CA ARG A 390 -9.78 0.14 23.77
C ARG A 390 -10.79 -1.01 23.67
N VAL A 391 -11.73 -0.96 22.72
CA VAL A 391 -12.70 -2.04 22.47
C VAL A 391 -12.01 -3.33 22.03
N CYS A 392 -10.87 -3.23 21.36
CA CYS A 392 -10.10 -4.37 20.86
C CYS A 392 -8.96 -4.79 21.80
N GLU A 393 -8.82 -4.18 22.97
CA GLU A 393 -7.83 -4.58 23.97
C GLU A 393 -8.35 -5.72 24.86
N GLY A 394 -7.43 -6.43 25.52
CA GLY A 394 -7.76 -7.45 26.51
C GLY A 394 -8.38 -8.70 25.87
N GLU A 395 -9.56 -9.12 26.36
CA GLU A 395 -10.21 -10.35 25.86
C GLU A 395 -10.58 -10.27 24.37
N ALA A 396 -10.86 -9.06 23.86
CA ALA A 396 -11.25 -8.86 22.47
C ALA A 396 -10.06 -8.99 21.49
N GLU A 397 -8.83 -8.81 21.96
CA GLU A 397 -7.63 -8.81 21.12
C GLU A 397 -7.39 -10.15 20.40
N SER A 398 -7.77 -11.26 21.06
CA SER A 398 -7.64 -12.60 20.48
C SER A 398 -8.73 -12.94 19.46
N VAL A 399 -9.81 -12.16 19.41
CA VAL A 399 -11.01 -12.46 18.63
C VAL A 399 -11.23 -11.47 17.49
N VAL A 400 -11.01 -10.17 17.77
CA VAL A 400 -11.19 -9.10 16.79
C VAL A 400 -9.88 -8.83 16.10
N GLN A 401 -9.80 -9.24 14.83
CA GLN A 401 -8.66 -8.90 13.97
C GLN A 401 -8.83 -7.51 13.39
N ARG A 402 -7.75 -6.72 13.40
CA ARG A 402 -7.69 -5.41 12.74
C ARG A 402 -7.35 -5.60 11.26
N PRO A 403 -8.26 -5.27 10.32
CA PRO A 403 -8.09 -5.60 8.90
C PRO A 403 -7.24 -4.53 8.17
N TRP A 404 -5.98 -4.37 8.56
CA TRP A 404 -5.05 -3.38 7.99
C TRP A 404 -4.90 -3.45 6.47
N HIS A 405 -5.11 -4.63 5.88
CA HIS A 405 -5.03 -4.85 4.44
C HIS A 405 -6.13 -4.12 3.63
N MET A 406 -7.19 -3.63 4.28
CA MET A 406 -8.35 -3.00 3.63
C MET A 406 -8.24 -1.47 3.51
N ILE A 407 -7.29 -0.84 4.20
CA ILE A 407 -7.05 0.62 4.09
C ILE A 407 -5.81 0.87 3.27
N TRP A 408 -6.00 1.56 2.14
CA TRP A 408 -4.94 1.98 1.22
C TRP A 408 -4.90 3.51 1.17
N LYS A 409 -3.74 4.07 0.81
CA LYS A 409 -3.58 5.52 0.64
C LYS A 409 -4.40 5.99 -0.56
N SER A 410 -4.75 7.28 -0.55
CA SER A 410 -5.54 7.88 -1.62
C SER A 410 -4.84 7.70 -2.95
N ARG A 411 -5.57 7.18 -3.95
CA ARG A 411 -5.07 7.05 -5.32
C ARG A 411 -4.56 8.37 -5.90
N ARG A 412 -5.15 9.49 -5.50
CA ARG A 412 -4.71 10.84 -5.92
C ARG A 412 -3.31 11.18 -5.41
N LEU A 413 -2.98 10.78 -4.19
CA LEU A 413 -1.63 10.94 -3.64
C LEU A 413 -0.66 9.98 -4.35
N MET A 414 -1.08 8.75 -4.62
CA MET A 414 -0.27 7.77 -5.34
C MET A 414 0.01 8.17 -6.80
N ASP A 415 -0.90 8.92 -7.43
CA ASP A 415 -0.68 9.53 -8.75
C ASP A 415 0.40 10.62 -8.70
N ILE A 416 0.41 11.47 -7.67
CA ILE A 416 1.50 12.44 -7.42
C ILE A 416 2.83 11.68 -7.26
N VAL A 417 2.86 10.65 -6.43
CA VAL A 417 4.07 9.83 -6.22
C VAL A 417 4.57 9.23 -7.54
N SER A 418 3.66 8.72 -8.36
CA SER A 418 3.99 8.14 -9.67
C SER A 418 4.52 9.19 -10.65
N ALA A 419 4.00 10.42 -10.59
CA ALA A 419 4.49 11.54 -11.39
C ALA A 419 5.91 11.97 -10.95
N ILE A 420 6.18 12.04 -9.64
CA ILE A 420 7.52 12.33 -9.09
C ILE A 420 8.52 11.25 -9.52
N ALA A 421 8.18 9.97 -9.29
CA ALA A 421 9.01 8.85 -9.71
C ALA A 421 9.25 8.84 -11.23
N SER A 422 8.23 9.22 -12.00
CA SER A 422 8.36 9.35 -13.44
C SER A 422 9.28 10.49 -13.88
N LYS A 423 9.32 11.64 -13.19
CA LYS A 423 10.24 12.73 -13.52
C LYS A 423 11.70 12.31 -13.27
N MET A 424 11.92 11.38 -12.35
CA MET A 424 13.20 10.70 -12.11
C MET A 424 13.38 9.41 -12.94
N ASN A 425 12.55 9.19 -13.97
CA ASN A 425 12.59 8.02 -14.88
C ASN A 425 12.48 6.65 -14.20
N TRP A 426 11.96 6.57 -12.97
CA TRP A 426 11.96 5.36 -12.14
C TRP A 426 13.36 4.79 -11.88
N ASP A 427 14.41 5.61 -12.04
CA ASP A 427 15.81 5.26 -11.75
C ASP A 427 16.40 6.24 -10.74
N PHE A 428 16.12 5.99 -9.47
CA PHE A 428 16.59 6.80 -8.37
C PHE A 428 16.79 5.97 -7.10
N ASP A 429 17.64 6.48 -6.22
CA ASP A 429 17.82 6.01 -4.85
C ASP A 429 17.24 7.03 -3.88
N SER A 430 17.04 6.62 -2.64
CA SER A 430 16.30 7.43 -1.67
C SER A 430 16.90 7.37 -0.28
N VAL A 431 16.85 8.51 0.41
CA VAL A 431 17.26 8.66 1.80
C VAL A 431 16.18 9.40 2.57
N HIS A 432 15.86 8.89 3.75
CA HIS A 432 14.96 9.54 4.69
C HIS A 432 15.79 10.13 5.83
N VAL A 433 15.78 11.46 5.95
CA VAL A 433 16.60 12.25 6.89
C VAL A 433 15.69 12.99 7.87
N VAL A 434 15.62 12.49 9.10
CA VAL A 434 14.88 13.09 10.21
C VAL A 434 15.81 14.01 11.00
N ARG A 435 15.43 15.28 11.05
CA ARG A 435 16.11 16.35 11.77
C ARG A 435 15.09 17.16 12.56
N GLY A 436 14.66 18.31 12.04
CA GLY A 436 13.66 19.18 12.65
C GLY A 436 13.87 19.41 14.15
N GLU A 437 12.81 19.20 14.94
CA GLU A 437 12.86 19.31 16.40
C GLU A 437 13.70 18.22 17.06
N LYS A 438 13.75 17.00 16.47
CA LYS A 438 14.53 15.89 17.03
C LYS A 438 16.02 16.19 17.02
N ALA A 439 16.55 16.76 15.94
CA ALA A 439 17.96 17.15 15.86
C ALA A 439 18.35 18.26 16.85
N ARG A 440 17.39 19.10 17.29
CA ARG A 440 17.63 20.14 18.30
C ARG A 440 17.63 19.56 19.72
N ASN A 441 16.91 18.48 19.95
CA ASN A 441 16.79 17.86 21.27
C ASN A 441 17.91 16.84 21.55
N ARG A 442 19.04 17.36 22.01
CA ARG A 442 20.24 16.55 22.33
C ARG A 442 20.09 15.67 23.57
N ASP A 443 19.07 15.93 24.41
CA ASP A 443 18.80 15.11 25.60
C ASP A 443 18.20 13.76 25.20
N LEU A 444 17.35 13.74 24.16
CA LEU A 444 16.75 12.52 23.62
C LEU A 444 17.55 11.91 22.46
N TRP A 445 18.19 12.74 21.61
CA TRP A 445 18.96 12.32 20.45
C TRP A 445 20.33 13.03 20.39
N PRO A 446 21.34 12.53 21.14
CA PRO A 446 22.61 13.21 21.31
C PRO A 446 23.48 13.29 20.03
N ASN A 447 23.35 12.33 19.12
CA ASN A 447 24.20 12.19 17.93
C ASN A 447 23.48 12.57 16.62
N LEU A 448 22.15 12.53 16.60
CA LEU A 448 21.32 12.71 15.41
C LEU A 448 21.72 13.90 14.53
N ALA A 449 21.96 15.08 15.11
CA ALA A 449 22.32 16.28 14.36
C ALA A 449 23.66 16.16 13.61
N THR A 450 24.64 15.46 14.20
CA THR A 450 25.97 15.23 13.63
C THR A 450 25.95 14.09 12.62
N ASP A 451 25.25 13.01 12.94
CA ASP A 451 25.13 11.82 12.08
C ASP A 451 24.36 12.11 10.79
N THR A 452 23.39 13.04 10.84
CA THR A 452 22.62 13.49 9.66
C THR A 452 23.17 14.77 9.01
N SER A 453 24.43 15.13 9.28
CA SER A 453 25.10 16.22 8.55
C SER A 453 25.40 15.82 7.11
N PRO A 454 25.52 16.78 6.17
CA PRO A 454 25.76 16.47 4.75
C PRO A 454 27.05 15.66 4.55
N GLU A 455 28.10 15.95 5.30
CA GLU A 455 29.38 15.24 5.24
C GLU A 455 29.25 13.80 5.74
N SER A 456 28.53 13.58 6.85
CA SER A 456 28.25 12.23 7.36
C SER A 456 27.40 11.43 6.38
N ILE A 457 26.34 12.03 5.82
CA ILE A 457 25.50 11.40 4.81
C ILE A 457 26.33 11.04 3.57
N LEU A 458 27.13 11.96 3.04
CA LEU A 458 28.05 11.69 1.93
C LEU A 458 28.96 10.48 2.21
N SER A 459 29.54 10.42 3.41
CA SER A 459 30.40 9.31 3.81
C SER A 459 29.64 7.99 3.89
N THR A 460 28.39 7.99 4.37
CA THR A 460 27.57 6.77 4.44
C THR A 460 27.08 6.31 3.07
N LEU A 461 26.78 7.25 2.18
CA LEU A 461 26.26 6.94 0.84
C LEU A 461 27.34 6.53 -0.15
N GLN A 462 28.59 6.97 0.04
CA GLN A 462 29.68 6.75 -0.92
C GLN A 462 29.88 5.28 -1.34
N ASP A 463 29.77 4.34 -0.41
CA ASP A 463 29.93 2.91 -0.72
C ASP A 463 28.61 2.21 -1.08
N LYS A 464 27.48 2.91 -0.93
CA LYS A 464 26.15 2.35 -1.11
C LYS A 464 25.50 2.82 -2.41
N ILE A 465 25.69 4.06 -2.85
CA ILE A 465 25.03 4.68 -4.01
C ILE A 465 26.10 5.20 -4.96
N GLU A 466 25.97 4.86 -6.25
CA GLU A 466 26.92 5.29 -7.29
C GLU A 466 26.80 6.79 -7.56
N ASP A 467 27.93 7.43 -7.85
CA ASP A 467 28.00 8.84 -8.20
C ASP A 467 27.19 9.15 -9.47
N GLY A 468 26.58 10.34 -9.52
CA GLY A 468 25.77 10.85 -10.64
C GLY A 468 24.33 10.36 -10.67
N ARG A 469 23.91 9.50 -9.73
CA ARG A 469 22.53 9.00 -9.66
C ARG A 469 21.55 10.04 -9.10
N ASN A 470 20.27 9.86 -9.42
CA ASN A 470 19.18 10.63 -8.79
C ASN A 470 19.03 10.17 -7.33
N LEU A 471 19.10 11.11 -6.40
CA LEU A 471 18.93 10.88 -4.97
C LEU A 471 17.73 11.70 -4.47
N TYR A 472 16.65 11.00 -4.14
CA TYR A 472 15.49 11.62 -3.50
C TYR A 472 15.71 11.71 -1.98
N ILE A 473 15.55 12.90 -1.42
CA ILE A 473 15.76 13.18 0.01
C ILE A 473 14.41 13.53 0.64
N ALA A 474 13.85 12.60 1.40
CA ALA A 474 12.68 12.83 2.24
C ALA A 474 13.15 13.38 3.59
N THR A 475 12.75 14.59 3.96
CA THR A 475 13.26 15.26 5.17
C THR A 475 12.28 16.26 5.76
N ASP A 476 12.33 16.42 7.08
CA ASP A 476 11.66 17.46 7.85
C ASP A 476 12.59 18.66 8.15
N GLU A 477 13.79 18.71 7.55
CA GLU A 477 14.66 19.89 7.60
C GLU A 477 14.06 21.01 6.72
N PRO A 478 13.68 22.17 7.31
CA PRO A 478 13.04 23.26 6.56
C PRO A 478 13.95 23.88 5.50
N ASP A 479 15.27 23.89 5.72
CA ASP A 479 16.23 24.47 4.78
C ASP A 479 16.88 23.38 3.92
N THR A 480 16.39 23.22 2.69
CA THR A 480 16.93 22.22 1.75
C THR A 480 18.32 22.58 1.24
N SER A 481 18.76 23.83 1.35
CA SER A 481 20.14 24.22 1.00
C SER A 481 21.18 23.62 1.94
N PHE A 482 20.75 23.16 3.12
CA PHE A 482 21.57 22.37 4.03
C PHE A 482 22.21 21.17 3.34
N PHE A 483 21.52 20.56 2.37
CA PHE A 483 21.98 19.38 1.64
C PHE A 483 22.75 19.70 0.37
N ASP A 484 23.03 20.98 0.07
CA ASP A 484 23.78 21.38 -1.12
C ASP A 484 25.12 20.65 -1.32
N PRO A 485 25.91 20.30 -0.28
CA PRO A 485 27.13 19.51 -0.45
C PRO A 485 26.91 18.15 -1.14
N LEU A 486 25.70 17.57 -1.09
CA LEU A 486 25.38 16.32 -1.78
C LEU A 486 25.32 16.47 -3.30
N LYS A 487 25.10 17.70 -3.80
CA LYS A 487 24.95 18.00 -5.24
C LYS A 487 26.23 17.75 -6.05
N ASP A 488 27.39 17.75 -5.38
CA ASP A 488 28.67 17.45 -6.01
C ASP A 488 28.75 15.98 -6.48
N LYS A 489 28.01 15.07 -5.83
CA LYS A 489 28.00 13.64 -6.15
C LYS A 489 26.68 13.15 -6.72
N TYR A 490 25.56 13.74 -6.33
CA TYR A 490 24.22 13.22 -6.65
C TYR A 490 23.33 14.30 -7.25
N SER A 491 22.40 13.90 -8.11
CA SER A 491 21.30 14.77 -8.53
C SER A 491 20.22 14.72 -7.44
N THR A 492 20.21 15.70 -6.55
CA THR A 492 19.32 15.74 -5.38
C THR A 492 17.91 16.18 -5.77
N HIS A 493 16.90 15.52 -5.21
CA HIS A 493 15.49 15.85 -5.42
C HIS A 493 14.74 15.95 -4.10
N PHE A 494 13.85 16.93 -3.98
CA PHE A 494 13.03 17.15 -2.79
C PHE A 494 11.55 17.30 -3.15
N LEU A 495 10.64 17.04 -2.20
CA LEU A 495 9.21 17.18 -2.44
C LEU A 495 8.82 18.54 -3.02
N HIS A 496 9.26 19.63 -2.39
CA HIS A 496 8.83 20.98 -2.73
C HIS A 496 9.14 21.40 -4.17
N GLU A 497 10.12 20.76 -4.82
CA GLU A 497 10.46 20.99 -6.24
C GLU A 497 9.37 20.51 -7.20
N TYR A 498 8.49 19.62 -6.73
CA TYR A 498 7.38 19.03 -7.48
C TYR A 498 6.02 19.67 -7.17
N LYS A 499 6.03 20.90 -6.62
CA LYS A 499 4.82 21.63 -6.22
C LYS A 499 3.80 21.79 -7.35
N ASP A 500 4.24 21.78 -8.60
CA ASP A 500 3.38 21.80 -9.80
C ASP A 500 2.36 20.65 -9.84
N LEU A 501 2.60 19.56 -9.10
CA LEU A 501 1.69 18.42 -9.02
C LEU A 501 0.47 18.65 -8.11
N TRP A 502 0.49 19.65 -7.23
CA TRP A 502 -0.61 19.99 -6.31
C TRP A 502 -0.88 21.49 -6.19
N ASP A 503 -0.27 22.32 -7.03
CA ASP A 503 -0.60 23.74 -7.12
C ASP A 503 -1.96 24.00 -7.78
N GLU A 504 -2.37 25.26 -7.86
CA GLU A 504 -3.67 25.68 -8.40
C GLU A 504 -3.95 25.23 -9.85
N ASN A 505 -2.91 24.88 -10.62
CA ASN A 505 -3.02 24.45 -12.01
C ASN A 505 -3.04 22.92 -12.15
N SER A 506 -2.91 22.17 -11.05
CA SER A 506 -2.75 20.72 -11.09
C SER A 506 -4.08 19.95 -11.18
N GLU A 507 -4.04 18.73 -11.73
CA GLU A 507 -5.22 17.84 -11.71
C GLU A 507 -5.65 17.50 -10.28
N TRP A 508 -4.69 17.32 -9.37
CA TRP A 508 -4.98 17.05 -7.97
C TRP A 508 -5.79 18.18 -7.32
N TYR A 509 -5.39 19.43 -7.56
CA TYR A 509 -6.09 20.60 -7.01
C TYR A 509 -7.51 20.71 -7.56
N ALA A 510 -7.68 20.52 -8.87
CA ALA A 510 -9.00 20.55 -9.50
C ALA A 510 -9.93 19.44 -8.96
N ASP A 511 -9.43 18.22 -8.85
CA ASP A 511 -10.20 17.06 -8.38
C ASP A 511 -10.57 17.17 -6.90
N THR A 512 -9.64 17.58 -6.04
CA THR A 512 -9.88 17.73 -4.59
C THR A 512 -10.77 18.93 -4.29
N THR A 513 -10.62 20.05 -4.99
CA THR A 513 -11.52 21.21 -4.88
C THR A 513 -12.95 20.83 -5.26
N LYS A 514 -13.12 20.06 -6.34
CA LYS A 514 -14.44 19.56 -6.75
C LYS A 514 -15.04 18.62 -5.70
N LEU A 515 -14.22 17.73 -5.13
CA LEU A 515 -14.63 16.82 -4.06
C LEU A 515 -15.05 17.59 -2.80
N ASN A 516 -14.38 18.71 -2.51
CA ASN A 516 -14.61 19.58 -1.38
C ASN A 516 -15.64 20.70 -1.66
N ASN A 517 -16.66 20.41 -2.47
CA ASN A 517 -17.75 21.35 -2.78
C ASN A 517 -17.30 22.71 -3.35
N GLY A 518 -16.20 22.72 -4.11
CA GLY A 518 -15.63 23.94 -4.71
C GLY A 518 -14.69 24.71 -3.79
N VAL A 519 -14.44 24.24 -2.56
CA VAL A 519 -13.50 24.87 -1.62
C VAL A 519 -12.09 24.29 -1.85
N PRO A 520 -11.08 25.13 -2.14
CA PRO A 520 -9.70 24.69 -2.30
C PRO A 520 -9.20 23.86 -1.11
N VAL A 521 -8.44 22.81 -1.41
CA VAL A 521 -7.81 21.95 -0.39
C VAL A 521 -6.32 22.26 -0.34
N GLU A 522 -5.81 22.56 0.86
CA GLU A 522 -4.37 22.70 1.08
C GLU A 522 -3.70 21.32 1.06
N PHE A 523 -2.54 21.24 0.40
CA PHE A 523 -1.67 20.07 0.49
C PHE A 523 -0.96 20.05 1.85
N ASP A 524 -1.65 19.50 2.84
CA ASP A 524 -1.29 19.53 4.26
C ASP A 524 -0.08 18.65 4.63
N GLY A 525 0.36 18.75 5.88
CA GLY A 525 1.53 18.05 6.38
C GLY A 525 1.42 16.51 6.33
N TYR A 526 0.22 15.96 6.50
CA TYR A 526 0.03 14.50 6.41
C TYR A 526 0.11 14.03 4.97
N MET A 527 -0.48 14.78 4.02
CA MET A 527 -0.34 14.49 2.59
C MET A 527 1.12 14.55 2.14
N ARG A 528 1.86 15.57 2.58
CA ARG A 528 3.30 15.71 2.31
C ARG A 528 4.08 14.51 2.85
N ALA A 529 3.91 14.19 4.12
CA ALA A 529 4.56 13.04 4.73
C ALA A 529 4.21 11.73 4.04
N SER A 530 2.95 11.55 3.63
CA SER A 530 2.48 10.37 2.90
C SER A 530 3.13 10.26 1.52
N VAL A 531 3.20 11.36 0.76
CA VAL A 531 3.85 11.35 -0.56
C VAL A 531 5.36 11.15 -0.42
N ASP A 532 6.01 11.80 0.54
CA ASP A 532 7.45 11.64 0.81
C ASP A 532 7.83 10.21 1.14
N THR A 533 7.08 9.60 2.06
CA THR A 533 7.29 8.20 2.45
C THR A 533 7.12 7.29 1.25
N GLU A 534 6.10 7.52 0.42
CA GLU A 534 5.81 6.71 -0.74
C GLU A 534 6.84 6.85 -1.87
N VAL A 535 7.36 8.05 -2.11
CA VAL A 535 8.47 8.24 -3.07
C VAL A 535 9.73 7.57 -2.54
N PHE A 536 10.03 7.73 -1.24
CA PHE A 536 11.15 7.05 -0.59
C PHE A 536 11.07 5.51 -0.76
N LEU A 537 9.92 4.90 -0.50
CA LEU A 537 9.73 3.45 -0.63
C LEU A 537 9.90 2.92 -2.07
N ARG A 538 9.86 3.79 -3.08
CA ARG A 538 10.09 3.43 -4.50
C ARG A 538 11.55 3.55 -4.94
N GLY A 539 12.42 4.14 -4.13
CA GLY A 539 13.85 4.17 -4.42
C GLY A 539 14.43 2.76 -4.44
N LYS A 540 15.38 2.52 -5.35
CA LYS A 540 16.07 1.22 -5.51
C LYS A 540 16.82 0.84 -4.24
N LYS A 541 17.68 1.75 -3.76
CA LYS A 541 18.29 1.71 -2.43
C LYS A 541 17.58 2.70 -1.52
N GLN A 542 17.32 2.26 -0.30
CA GLN A 542 16.58 2.99 0.73
C GLN A 542 17.47 3.07 1.96
N MET A 543 17.73 4.29 2.43
CA MET A 543 18.50 4.56 3.64
C MET A 543 17.63 5.32 4.63
N GLU A 544 17.42 4.78 5.82
CA GLU A 544 16.61 5.45 6.84
C GLU A 544 17.48 6.03 7.95
N THR A 545 17.07 7.16 8.52
CA THR A 545 17.84 7.84 9.58
C THR A 545 18.22 6.91 10.73
N PHE A 546 17.24 6.28 11.36
CA PHE A 546 17.45 5.51 12.59
C PHE A 546 17.91 4.07 12.36
N ASN A 547 18.03 3.64 11.10
CA ASN A 547 18.53 2.31 10.74
C ASN A 547 19.91 2.36 10.08
N ASP A 548 20.17 3.38 9.25
CA ASP A 548 21.38 3.47 8.42
C ASP A 548 22.28 4.66 8.76
N LEU A 549 21.72 5.79 9.20
CA LEU A 549 22.48 7.05 9.32
C LEU A 549 22.97 7.31 10.75
N THR A 550 22.15 7.03 11.77
CA THR A 550 22.49 7.26 13.17
C THR A 550 22.37 6.00 14.01
N ARG A 551 23.06 6.00 15.16
CA ARG A 551 22.91 4.99 16.22
C ARG A 551 21.90 5.38 17.28
N ASP A 552 21.35 6.60 17.22
CA ASP A 552 20.31 7.02 18.15
C ASP A 552 19.01 6.24 17.87
N CYS A 553 18.21 6.00 18.91
CA CYS A 553 16.95 5.28 18.79
C CYS A 553 15.82 6.22 18.31
N LYS A 554 14.90 5.72 17.48
CA LYS A 554 13.77 6.50 16.93
C LYS A 554 12.97 7.25 18.01
N ASP A 555 12.76 6.61 19.17
CA ASP A 555 11.94 7.12 20.29
C ASP A 555 12.74 7.74 21.45
N GLY A 556 14.04 7.98 21.24
CA GLY A 556 14.95 8.62 22.19
C GLY A 556 15.84 7.66 22.99
N VAL A 557 16.69 8.20 23.85
CA VAL A 557 17.63 7.40 24.66
C VAL A 557 16.91 6.27 25.42
N ASN A 558 17.52 5.07 25.43
CA ASN A 558 17.04 3.85 26.08
C ASN A 558 15.79 3.20 25.47
N THR A 559 15.39 3.55 24.24
CA THR A 559 14.24 2.90 23.58
C THR A 559 14.60 1.90 22.49
N CYS A 560 15.88 1.75 22.12
CA CYS A 560 16.31 0.75 21.15
C CYS A 560 16.00 -0.66 21.67
N SER A 561 15.12 -1.38 20.99
CA SER A 561 14.97 -2.82 21.18
C SER A 561 16.26 -3.52 20.79
N SER A 562 16.81 -4.37 21.67
CA SER A 562 17.99 -5.20 21.40
C SER A 562 17.66 -6.30 20.41
N ALA A 563 17.45 -5.94 19.14
CA ALA A 563 17.29 -6.87 18.03
C ALA A 563 17.79 -6.17 16.76
N SER A 564 19.10 -6.26 16.57
CA SER A 564 19.78 -6.01 15.28
C SER A 564 19.87 -7.31 14.50
#